data_AF-A0A095WRC6-F1
#
_entry.id   AF-A0A095WRC6-F1
#
_cell.length_a   1.000
_cell.length_b   1.000
_cell.length_c   1.000
_cell.angle_alpha   90.00
_cell.angle_beta   90.00
_cell.angle_gamma   90.00
#
_symmetry.space_group_name_H-M   'P 1'
#
loop_
_entity.id
_entity.type
_entity.pdbx_description
1 polymer ?
#
loop_
_entity_poly.entity_id
_entity_poly.type
_entity_poly.pdbx_seq_one_letter_code
_entity_poly.pdbx_strand_id
1 'polypeptide(L)'
;MGKRKPRPWPDTPEPLASSVIDNHTHLPVHEGEIPRADGVKMPLEEQLERARQVGVTRMISSACELPYFDPMLELARAHEGVRVALAIHPNEAALHAGCADPSPDGLVPQVREHHIPLDEALSAVEERLGDPMVVAVGESGLDYFRTADPGREAQKDSFRAHIEMAARHDLPLQIHDREAHEDSIALLRECANPDQRIVFHCFSGDAAMASVLAEREWYASFAGPISYPANKDLRQAFAVLPPELVLVETDAPYLTPLPWRGCPNASYVMAHTVRFIADLWGVSEERACVQLRENTERVYGSW
;
A
#
# COMPACT_ATOMS: atom_id res chain seq x y z
N MET A 1 -0.24 -34.88 13.88
CA MET A 1 -0.50 -33.42 13.82
C MET A 1 0.75 -32.71 14.32
N GLY A 2 1.49 -32.02 13.45
CA GLY A 2 2.66 -31.24 13.88
C GLY A 2 2.22 -30.07 14.75
N LYS A 3 2.95 -29.78 15.85
CA LYS A 3 2.69 -28.59 16.67
C LYS A 3 2.79 -27.35 15.76
N ARG A 4 1.71 -26.58 15.65
CA ARG A 4 1.70 -25.32 14.90
C ARG A 4 2.76 -24.41 15.52
N LYS A 5 3.68 -23.88 14.71
CA LYS A 5 4.66 -22.90 15.21
C LYS A 5 3.90 -21.69 15.79
N PRO A 6 4.34 -21.13 16.94
CA PRO A 6 3.79 -19.88 17.47
C PRO A 6 3.86 -18.78 16.40
N ARG A 7 2.89 -17.87 16.43
CA ARG A 7 2.85 -16.70 15.53
C ARG A 7 2.62 -15.46 16.39
N PRO A 8 3.62 -15.06 17.20
CA PRO A 8 3.52 -13.90 18.08
C PRO A 8 3.61 -12.62 17.26
N TRP A 9 3.40 -11.48 17.91
CA TRP A 9 3.84 -10.21 17.35
C TRP A 9 5.37 -10.21 17.23
N PRO A 10 5.94 -9.69 16.14
CA PRO A 10 7.39 -9.54 16.02
C PRO A 10 7.99 -8.76 17.20
N ASP A 11 9.18 -9.16 17.65
CA ASP A 11 9.95 -8.34 18.60
C ASP A 11 10.27 -6.98 17.97
N THR A 12 10.35 -5.92 18.78
CA THR A 12 10.78 -4.59 18.31
C THR A 12 12.24 -4.66 17.87
N PRO A 13 12.56 -4.44 16.57
CA PRO A 13 13.94 -4.49 16.10
C PRO A 13 14.79 -3.36 16.69
N GLU A 14 16.12 -3.47 16.55
CA GLU A 14 17.01 -2.33 16.80
C GLU A 14 16.61 -1.14 15.92
N PRO A 15 16.73 0.11 16.40
CA PRO A 15 16.41 1.29 15.61
C PRO A 15 17.21 1.39 14.32
N LEU A 16 16.58 1.94 13.28
CA LEU A 16 17.25 2.26 12.03
C LEU A 16 18.21 3.45 12.23
N ALA A 17 19.30 3.48 11.46
CA ALA A 17 20.31 4.53 11.49
C ALA A 17 19.78 5.92 11.11
N SER A 18 18.66 6.00 10.37
CA SER A 18 17.95 7.24 10.10
C SER A 18 16.45 6.97 9.98
N SER A 19 15.64 8.02 10.04
CA SER A 19 14.19 7.87 9.90
C SER A 19 13.78 7.48 8.49
N VAL A 20 12.71 6.70 8.40
CA VAL A 20 12.03 6.32 7.16
C VAL A 20 10.52 6.54 7.30
N ILE A 21 9.82 6.44 6.17
CA ILE A 21 8.36 6.62 6.09
C ILE A 21 7.76 5.32 5.59
N ASP A 22 6.72 4.82 6.26
CA ASP A 22 5.95 3.69 5.76
C ASP A 22 5.00 4.19 4.67
N ASN A 23 5.33 3.89 3.41
CA ASN A 23 4.58 4.40 2.25
C ASN A 23 3.14 3.89 2.17
N HIS A 24 2.84 2.73 2.79
CA HIS A 24 1.51 2.14 2.72
C HIS A 24 1.26 1.19 3.89
N THR A 25 0.21 1.46 4.65
CA THR A 25 -0.23 0.63 5.76
C THR A 25 -1.73 0.73 5.98
N HIS A 26 -2.37 -0.27 6.58
CA HIS A 26 -3.77 -0.22 6.99
C HIS A 26 -3.83 -0.14 8.50
N LEU A 27 -3.79 1.08 9.03
CA LEU A 27 -3.96 1.30 10.46
C LEU A 27 -5.38 0.90 10.87
N PRO A 28 -5.53 0.13 11.95
CA PRO A 28 -6.85 -0.26 12.44
C PRO A 28 -7.60 0.97 12.96
N VAL A 29 -8.73 1.31 12.36
CA VAL A 29 -9.64 2.36 12.87
C VAL A 29 -10.56 1.81 13.96
N HIS A 30 -10.71 0.47 14.01
CA HIS A 30 -11.46 -0.22 15.05
C HIS A 30 -10.63 -1.33 15.70
N GLU A 31 -10.80 -1.52 17.02
CA GLU A 31 -10.07 -2.55 17.77
C GLU A 31 -10.31 -3.97 17.20
N GLY A 32 -11.48 -4.20 16.57
CA GLY A 32 -11.84 -5.47 15.92
C GLY A 32 -10.92 -5.88 14.77
N GLU A 33 -10.28 -4.90 14.11
CA GLU A 33 -9.39 -5.12 12.96
C GLU A 33 -7.98 -5.54 13.38
N ILE A 34 -7.61 -5.27 14.64
CA ILE A 34 -6.29 -5.61 15.16
C ILE A 34 -6.13 -7.14 15.17
N PRO A 35 -5.13 -7.68 14.44
CA PRO A 35 -4.91 -9.11 14.40
C PRO A 35 -4.52 -9.66 15.77
N ARG A 36 -4.95 -10.90 16.04
CA ARG A 36 -4.56 -11.62 17.25
C ARG A 36 -3.35 -12.49 16.98
N ALA A 37 -2.23 -12.19 17.64
CA ALA A 37 -1.04 -13.03 17.67
C ALA A 37 -1.08 -13.86 18.96
N ASP A 38 -1.21 -15.18 18.83
CA ASP A 38 -1.37 -16.11 19.96
C ASP A 38 -2.45 -15.67 20.99
N GLY A 39 -3.54 -15.08 20.49
CA GLY A 39 -4.69 -14.60 21.27
C GLY A 39 -4.60 -13.13 21.72
N VAL A 40 -3.44 -12.50 21.59
CA VAL A 40 -3.16 -11.14 22.05
C VAL A 40 -3.24 -10.14 20.90
N LYS A 41 -3.94 -9.03 21.14
CA LYS A 41 -3.93 -7.84 20.27
C LYS A 41 -2.88 -6.87 20.78
N MET A 42 -2.14 -6.24 19.88
CA MET A 42 -1.29 -5.09 20.20
C MET A 42 -2.09 -3.82 19.90
N PRO A 43 -2.42 -2.98 20.90
CA PRO A 43 -3.15 -1.72 20.67
C PRO A 43 -2.43 -0.83 19.65
N LEU A 44 -3.19 -0.01 18.92
CA LEU A 44 -2.65 0.88 17.90
C LEU A 44 -1.57 1.82 18.50
N GLU A 45 -1.81 2.35 19.69
CA GLU A 45 -0.88 3.23 20.38
C GLU A 45 0.47 2.56 20.63
N GLU A 46 0.46 1.27 20.98
CA GLU A 46 1.68 0.48 21.17
C GLU A 46 2.37 0.21 19.82
N GLN A 47 1.61 -0.06 18.75
CA GLN A 47 2.17 -0.24 17.41
C GLN A 47 2.88 1.04 16.91
N LEU A 48 2.25 2.21 17.10
CA LEU A 48 2.80 3.51 16.72
C LEU A 48 4.02 3.88 17.57
N GLU A 49 3.99 3.59 18.87
CA GLU A 49 5.14 3.81 19.75
C GLU A 49 6.35 2.96 19.33
N ARG A 50 6.14 1.66 19.06
CA ARG A 50 7.20 0.79 18.54
C ARG A 50 7.71 1.27 17.18
N ALA A 51 6.84 1.81 16.32
CA ALA A 51 7.25 2.36 15.03
C ALA A 51 8.21 3.54 15.22
N ARG A 52 7.88 4.47 16.11
CA ARG A 52 8.77 5.60 16.46
C ARG A 52 10.10 5.13 17.05
N GLN A 53 10.08 4.14 17.94
CA GLN A 53 11.29 3.59 18.55
C GLN A 53 12.28 3.07 17.51
N VAL A 54 11.80 2.54 16.38
CA VAL A 54 12.66 1.99 15.33
C VAL A 54 13.01 2.97 14.22
N GLY A 55 12.56 4.23 14.30
CA GLY A 55 12.80 5.26 13.29
C GLY A 55 11.73 5.33 12.19
N VAL A 56 10.60 4.64 12.32
CA VAL A 56 9.43 4.79 11.44
C VAL A 56 8.50 5.82 12.06
N THR A 57 8.76 7.10 11.79
CA THR A 57 8.08 8.22 12.45
C THR A 57 6.93 8.80 11.64
N ARG A 58 6.84 8.44 10.36
CA ARG A 58 5.76 8.85 9.46
C ARG A 58 5.21 7.66 8.69
N MET A 59 3.92 7.69 8.37
CA MET A 59 3.25 6.66 7.60
C MET A 59 2.04 7.22 6.84
N ILE A 60 1.74 6.61 5.69
CA ILE A 60 0.53 6.87 4.92
C ILE A 60 -0.38 5.66 5.08
N SER A 61 -1.57 5.88 5.65
CA SER A 61 -2.56 4.84 5.82
C SER A 61 -3.62 4.87 4.74
N SER A 62 -3.95 3.70 4.20
CA SER A 62 -4.94 3.56 3.13
C SER A 62 -6.37 3.55 3.69
N ALA A 63 -7.21 4.44 3.17
CA ALA A 63 -8.66 4.45 3.38
C ALA A 63 -9.33 4.14 2.04
N CYS A 64 -9.60 2.86 1.80
CA CYS A 64 -9.98 2.36 0.47
C CYS A 64 -11.40 1.77 0.37
N GLU A 65 -12.19 1.85 1.45
CA GLU A 65 -13.64 1.56 1.47
C GLU A 65 -14.38 2.71 2.18
N LEU A 66 -15.62 3.02 1.75
CA LEU A 66 -16.38 4.17 2.27
C LEU A 66 -16.46 4.27 3.80
N PRO A 67 -16.70 3.17 4.56
CA PRO A 67 -16.79 3.26 6.02
C PRO A 67 -15.49 3.72 6.70
N TYR A 68 -14.34 3.62 6.03
CA TYR A 68 -13.04 3.97 6.60
C TYR A 68 -12.63 5.42 6.33
N PHE A 69 -13.30 6.14 5.42
CA PHE A 69 -12.86 7.46 4.99
C PHE A 69 -12.78 8.44 6.17
N ASP A 70 -13.91 8.72 6.82
CA ASP A 70 -13.95 9.70 7.91
C ASP A 70 -13.21 9.20 9.17
N PRO A 71 -13.35 7.93 9.62
CA PRO A 71 -12.58 7.42 10.75
C PRO A 71 -11.06 7.46 10.53
N MET A 72 -10.56 7.19 9.33
CA MET A 72 -9.12 7.26 9.04
C MET A 72 -8.62 8.71 9.05
N LEU A 73 -9.41 9.66 8.55
CA LEU A 73 -9.08 11.09 8.64
C LEU A 73 -9.05 11.56 10.11
N GLU A 74 -9.99 11.12 10.94
CA GLU A 74 -9.97 11.39 12.38
C GLU A 74 -8.74 10.81 13.07
N LEU A 75 -8.39 9.55 12.76
CA LEU A 75 -7.18 8.89 13.24
C LEU A 75 -5.92 9.68 12.84
N ALA A 76 -5.82 10.09 11.58
CA ALA A 76 -4.69 10.88 11.07
C ALA A 76 -4.54 12.22 11.81
N ARG A 77 -5.65 12.92 12.10
CA ARG A 77 -5.61 14.16 12.90
C ARG A 77 -5.21 13.93 14.35
N ALA A 78 -5.54 12.76 14.91
CA ALA A 78 -5.22 12.41 16.30
C ALA A 78 -3.75 11.98 16.49
N HIS A 79 -3.07 11.55 15.43
CA HIS A 79 -1.71 11.01 15.52
C HIS A 79 -0.74 11.75 14.59
N GLU A 80 0.17 12.50 15.21
CA GLU A 80 1.31 13.10 14.49
C GLU A 80 2.10 12.00 13.78
N GLY A 81 2.46 12.26 12.52
CA GLY A 81 3.13 11.26 11.70
C GLY A 81 2.20 10.39 10.85
N VAL A 82 0.88 10.60 10.87
CA VAL A 82 -0.07 9.83 10.03
C VAL A 82 -0.70 10.73 8.97
N ARG A 83 -0.74 10.23 7.73
CA ARG A 83 -1.50 10.80 6.60
C ARG A 83 -2.32 9.70 5.92
N VAL A 84 -3.19 10.11 5.01
CA VAL A 84 -4.17 9.23 4.38
C VAL A 84 -3.98 9.21 2.87
N ALA A 85 -4.00 8.01 2.29
CA ALA A 85 -4.34 7.83 0.88
C ALA A 85 -5.82 7.44 0.82
N LEU A 86 -6.61 8.09 -0.04
CA LEU A 86 -8.06 7.86 -0.12
C LEU A 86 -8.49 7.51 -1.56
N ALA A 87 -9.23 6.41 -1.73
CA ALA A 87 -9.82 5.96 -3.00
C ALA A 87 -10.88 4.87 -2.76
N ILE A 88 -11.44 4.32 -3.85
CA ILE A 88 -12.16 3.03 -3.83
C ILE A 88 -11.23 1.93 -4.35
N HIS A 89 -10.96 0.92 -3.52
CA HIS A 89 -10.17 -0.26 -3.89
C HIS A 89 -10.81 -1.03 -5.06
N PRO A 90 -10.06 -1.66 -5.98
CA PRO A 90 -10.63 -2.44 -7.10
C PRO A 90 -11.72 -3.43 -6.69
N ASN A 91 -11.49 -4.17 -5.61
CA ASN A 91 -12.48 -5.15 -5.11
C ASN A 91 -13.78 -4.47 -4.63
N GLU A 92 -13.70 -3.29 -4.01
CA GLU A 92 -14.89 -2.51 -3.63
C GLU A 92 -15.58 -1.90 -4.85
N ALA A 93 -14.82 -1.44 -5.86
CA ALA A 93 -15.39 -0.89 -7.09
C ALA A 93 -16.32 -1.89 -7.81
N ALA A 94 -15.90 -3.17 -7.87
CA ALA A 94 -16.73 -4.25 -8.38
C ALA A 94 -18.02 -4.42 -7.56
N LEU A 95 -17.94 -4.36 -6.23
CA LEU A 95 -19.09 -4.49 -5.34
C LEU A 95 -20.06 -3.31 -5.42
N HIS A 96 -19.56 -2.08 -5.54
CA HIS A 96 -20.35 -0.87 -5.80
C HIS A 96 -21.08 -0.93 -7.15
N ALA A 97 -20.54 -1.67 -8.13
CA ALA A 97 -21.20 -1.96 -9.39
C ALA A 97 -22.17 -3.17 -9.34
N GLY A 98 -22.33 -3.80 -8.17
CA GLY A 98 -23.20 -4.96 -7.97
C GLY A 98 -22.61 -6.29 -8.43
N CYS A 99 -21.31 -6.36 -8.70
CA CYS A 99 -20.61 -7.58 -9.10
C CYS A 99 -20.08 -8.32 -7.86
N ALA A 100 -20.70 -9.45 -7.52
CA ALA A 100 -20.34 -10.26 -6.35
C ALA A 100 -20.13 -11.75 -6.70
N ASP A 101 -19.82 -12.04 -7.96
CA ASP A 101 -19.48 -13.37 -8.43
C ASP A 101 -18.25 -13.94 -7.70
N PRO A 102 -18.17 -15.27 -7.51
CA PRO A 102 -17.01 -15.90 -6.89
C PRO A 102 -15.72 -15.54 -7.63
N SER A 103 -14.72 -15.08 -6.89
CA SER A 103 -13.42 -14.70 -7.41
C SER A 103 -12.58 -15.92 -7.83
N PRO A 104 -11.54 -15.75 -8.67
CA PRO A 104 -10.70 -16.86 -9.14
C PRO A 104 -10.05 -17.71 -8.04
N ASP A 105 -9.81 -17.14 -6.87
CA ASP A 105 -9.29 -17.83 -5.70
C ASP A 105 -10.36 -18.60 -4.88
N GLY A 106 -11.62 -18.55 -5.33
CA GLY A 106 -12.76 -19.28 -4.78
C GLY A 106 -13.48 -18.59 -3.62
N LEU A 107 -13.12 -17.35 -3.29
CA LEU A 107 -13.90 -16.56 -2.32
C LEU A 107 -15.17 -16.00 -2.97
N VAL A 108 -16.20 -15.82 -2.15
CA VAL A 108 -17.43 -15.15 -2.57
C VAL A 108 -17.44 -13.77 -1.91
N PRO A 109 -17.29 -12.69 -2.69
CA PRO A 109 -17.40 -11.33 -2.18
C PRO A 109 -18.76 -11.08 -1.50
N GLN A 110 -18.79 -10.21 -0.50
CA GLN A 110 -20.01 -9.91 0.26
C GLN A 110 -20.43 -8.47 0.04
N VAL A 111 -21.59 -8.29 -0.59
CA VAL A 111 -22.25 -6.98 -0.68
C VAL A 111 -22.78 -6.60 0.71
N ARG A 112 -22.21 -5.53 1.25
CA ARG A 112 -22.59 -4.82 2.48
C ARG A 112 -23.41 -3.56 2.20
N GLU A 113 -24.00 -2.98 3.25
CA GLU A 113 -24.85 -1.79 3.21
C GLU A 113 -24.17 -0.55 2.61
N HIS A 114 -22.85 -0.43 2.76
CA HIS A 114 -22.09 0.69 2.23
C HIS A 114 -21.82 0.61 0.71
N HIS A 115 -22.12 -0.51 0.06
CA HIS A 115 -22.00 -0.61 -1.40
C HIS A 115 -23.18 0.06 -2.10
N ILE A 116 -23.00 1.35 -2.33
CA ILE A 116 -23.87 2.22 -3.13
C ILE A 116 -23.42 2.22 -4.61
N PRO A 117 -24.17 2.83 -5.54
CA PRO A 117 -23.72 2.99 -6.92
C PRO A 117 -22.29 3.55 -7.03
N LEU A 118 -21.51 3.03 -7.98
CA LEU A 118 -20.08 3.35 -8.12
C LEU A 118 -19.81 4.86 -8.33
N ASP A 119 -20.67 5.55 -9.06
CA ASP A 119 -20.58 7.00 -9.27
C ASP A 119 -20.78 7.80 -7.98
N GLU A 120 -21.69 7.36 -7.10
CA GLU A 120 -21.86 7.95 -5.77
C GLU A 120 -20.63 7.68 -4.87
N ALA A 121 -20.08 6.47 -4.91
CA ALA A 121 -18.87 6.12 -4.16
C ALA A 121 -17.65 6.93 -4.61
N LEU A 122 -17.48 7.12 -5.93
CA LEU A 122 -16.44 7.98 -6.51
C LEU A 122 -16.64 9.46 -6.15
N SER A 123 -17.88 9.93 -6.09
CA SER A 123 -18.18 11.29 -5.64
C SER A 123 -17.76 11.50 -4.18
N ALA A 124 -17.97 10.50 -3.32
CA ALA A 124 -17.54 10.55 -1.92
C ALA A 124 -16.01 10.63 -1.75
N VAL A 125 -15.24 10.06 -2.69
CA VAL A 125 -13.78 10.25 -2.77
C VAL A 125 -13.45 11.70 -3.09
N GLU A 126 -13.97 12.22 -4.20
CA GLU A 126 -13.69 13.59 -4.69
C GLU A 126 -13.97 14.65 -3.62
N GLU A 127 -15.07 14.51 -2.87
CA GLU A 127 -15.46 15.44 -1.80
C GLU A 127 -14.42 15.56 -0.67
N ARG A 128 -13.57 14.55 -0.49
CA ARG A 128 -12.60 14.46 0.62
C ARG A 128 -11.15 14.72 0.20
N LEU A 129 -10.85 14.77 -1.10
CA LEU A 129 -9.47 14.97 -1.59
C LEU A 129 -8.87 16.32 -1.19
N GLY A 130 -9.71 17.31 -0.85
CA GLY A 130 -9.27 18.60 -0.33
C GLY A 130 -8.89 18.61 1.16
N ASP A 131 -9.05 17.50 1.89
CA ASP A 131 -8.68 17.44 3.30
C ASP A 131 -7.15 17.46 3.50
N PRO A 132 -6.59 18.27 4.42
CA PRO A 132 -5.14 18.37 4.62
C PRO A 132 -4.45 17.07 5.07
N MET A 133 -5.20 16.08 5.57
CA MET A 133 -4.65 14.77 5.92
C MET A 133 -4.51 13.84 4.71
N VAL A 134 -5.18 14.13 3.59
CA VAL A 134 -5.07 13.36 2.35
C VAL A 134 -3.83 13.81 1.59
N VAL A 135 -2.94 12.85 1.30
CA VAL A 135 -1.68 13.10 0.57
C VAL A 135 -1.57 12.30 -0.73
N ALA A 136 -2.54 11.44 -1.01
CA ALA A 136 -2.58 10.65 -2.23
C ALA A 136 -4.01 10.21 -2.55
N VAL A 137 -4.27 9.97 -3.84
CA VAL A 137 -5.42 9.18 -4.28
C VAL A 137 -4.98 7.72 -4.31
N GLY A 138 -5.58 6.89 -3.47
CA GLY A 138 -5.28 5.47 -3.41
C GLY A 138 -5.81 4.82 -2.13
N GLU A 139 -5.89 3.52 -2.04
CA GLU A 139 -5.43 2.54 -3.03
C GLU A 139 -6.48 2.32 -4.14
N SER A 140 -6.09 2.57 -5.39
CA SER A 140 -6.91 2.36 -6.59
C SER A 140 -6.20 1.45 -7.57
N GLY A 141 -6.85 0.90 -8.59
CA GLY A 141 -6.18 0.07 -9.60
C GLY A 141 -6.98 -1.16 -9.97
N LEU A 142 -6.30 -2.29 -10.20
CA LEU A 142 -6.89 -3.53 -10.72
C LEU A 142 -6.45 -4.76 -9.92
N ASP A 143 -7.41 -5.61 -9.54
CA ASP A 143 -7.18 -6.89 -8.87
C ASP A 143 -7.99 -7.99 -9.57
N TYR A 144 -7.33 -8.73 -10.47
CA TYR A 144 -7.95 -9.82 -11.22
C TYR A 144 -7.89 -11.15 -10.48
N PHE A 145 -7.18 -11.20 -9.35
CA PHE A 145 -7.10 -12.37 -8.50
C PHE A 145 -8.31 -12.47 -7.55
N ARG A 146 -8.83 -11.33 -7.07
CA ARG A 146 -9.98 -11.24 -6.15
C ARG A 146 -11.28 -10.76 -6.78
N THR A 147 -11.29 -10.51 -8.09
CA THR A 147 -12.49 -10.09 -8.81
C THR A 147 -12.71 -10.93 -10.06
N ALA A 148 -13.93 -11.48 -10.18
CA ALA A 148 -14.36 -12.22 -11.35
C ALA A 148 -14.51 -11.31 -12.59
N ASP A 149 -14.49 -11.90 -13.79
CA ASP A 149 -14.59 -11.17 -15.06
C ASP A 149 -15.69 -10.09 -15.12
N PRO A 150 -16.93 -10.32 -14.60
CA PRO A 150 -17.98 -9.30 -14.64
C PRO A 150 -17.64 -8.01 -13.89
N GLY A 151 -16.81 -8.07 -12.84
CA GLY A 151 -16.41 -6.91 -12.04
C GLY A 151 -15.22 -6.13 -12.60
N ARG A 152 -14.53 -6.65 -13.62
CA ARG A 152 -13.28 -6.04 -14.13
C ARG A 152 -13.51 -4.69 -14.80
N GLU A 153 -14.60 -4.51 -15.54
CA GLU A 153 -14.88 -3.22 -16.18
C GLU A 153 -15.17 -2.14 -15.14
N ALA A 154 -15.86 -2.48 -14.03
CA ALA A 154 -16.07 -1.55 -12.91
C ALA A 154 -14.74 -1.13 -12.26
N GLN A 155 -13.77 -2.04 -12.15
CA GLN A 155 -12.42 -1.68 -11.69
C GLN A 155 -11.75 -0.69 -12.65
N LYS A 156 -11.82 -0.94 -13.97
CA LYS A 156 -11.22 -0.05 -14.97
C LYS A 156 -11.85 1.34 -14.96
N ASP A 157 -13.17 1.43 -14.86
CA ASP A 157 -13.88 2.71 -14.79
C ASP A 157 -13.54 3.48 -13.52
N SER A 158 -13.52 2.80 -12.37
CA SER A 158 -13.05 3.37 -11.12
C SER A 158 -11.60 3.84 -11.21
N PHE A 159 -10.71 3.04 -11.79
CA PHE A 159 -9.29 3.38 -11.90
C PHE A 159 -9.06 4.59 -12.80
N ARG A 160 -9.74 4.68 -13.95
CA ARG A 160 -9.72 5.88 -14.81
C ARG A 160 -10.15 7.12 -14.05
N ALA A 161 -11.25 7.04 -13.30
CA ALA A 161 -11.74 8.16 -12.50
C ALA A 161 -10.70 8.62 -11.46
N HIS A 162 -10.06 7.68 -10.75
CA HIS A 162 -9.01 8.00 -9.77
C HIS A 162 -7.74 8.59 -10.41
N ILE A 163 -7.34 8.12 -11.61
CA ILE A 163 -6.22 8.72 -12.35
C ILE A 163 -6.52 10.20 -12.64
N GLU A 164 -7.73 10.50 -13.11
CA GLU A 164 -8.15 11.87 -13.39
C GLU A 164 -8.28 12.73 -12.12
N MET A 165 -8.81 12.15 -11.03
CA MET A 165 -8.90 12.80 -9.71
C MET A 165 -7.51 13.21 -9.21
N ALA A 166 -6.56 12.27 -9.22
CA ALA A 166 -5.19 12.50 -8.81
C ALA A 166 -4.56 13.65 -9.62
N ALA A 167 -4.79 13.68 -10.93
CA ALA A 167 -4.32 14.76 -11.80
C ALA A 167 -4.96 16.12 -11.44
N ARG A 168 -6.28 16.17 -11.26
CA ARG A 168 -7.01 17.42 -10.95
C ARG A 168 -6.60 18.04 -9.61
N HIS A 169 -6.31 17.19 -8.62
CA HIS A 169 -5.95 17.63 -7.26
C HIS A 169 -4.43 17.77 -7.05
N ASP A 170 -3.60 17.50 -8.07
CA ASP A 170 -2.14 17.44 -7.95
C ASP A 170 -1.71 16.51 -6.78
N LEU A 171 -2.37 15.36 -6.68
CA LEU A 171 -2.06 14.33 -5.70
C LEU A 171 -1.37 13.15 -6.40
N PRO A 172 -0.36 12.51 -5.75
CA PRO A 172 0.13 11.22 -6.18
C PRO A 172 -0.97 10.17 -6.27
N LEU A 173 -0.82 9.23 -7.20
CA LEU A 173 -1.68 8.06 -7.35
C LEU A 173 -0.97 6.82 -6.79
N GLN A 174 -1.57 6.17 -5.80
CA GLN A 174 -1.12 4.87 -5.27
C GLN A 174 -1.95 3.73 -5.87
N ILE A 175 -1.26 2.81 -6.54
CA ILE A 175 -1.85 1.79 -7.40
C ILE A 175 -1.73 0.41 -6.77
N HIS A 176 -2.87 -0.25 -6.58
CA HIS A 176 -3.02 -1.69 -6.47
C HIS A 176 -2.94 -2.34 -7.85
N ASP A 177 -2.09 -3.34 -7.98
CA ASP A 177 -1.99 -4.08 -9.22
C ASP A 177 -1.70 -5.56 -8.93
N ARG A 178 -2.68 -6.41 -9.25
CA ARG A 178 -2.61 -7.85 -8.99
C ARG A 178 -3.18 -8.66 -10.14
N GLU A 179 -2.30 -9.41 -10.79
CA GLU A 179 -2.61 -10.20 -11.99
C GLU A 179 -3.23 -9.37 -13.12
N ALA A 180 -2.94 -8.06 -13.15
CA ALA A 180 -3.52 -7.08 -14.06
C ALA A 180 -2.49 -6.11 -14.68
N HIS A 181 -1.20 -6.45 -14.61
CA HIS A 181 -0.06 -5.57 -14.94
C HIS A 181 -0.20 -4.87 -16.30
N GLU A 182 -0.58 -5.62 -17.35
CA GLU A 182 -0.70 -5.08 -18.71
C GLU A 182 -1.83 -4.04 -18.82
N ASP A 183 -2.99 -4.34 -18.24
CA ASP A 183 -4.16 -3.44 -18.27
C ASP A 183 -3.92 -2.20 -17.39
N SER A 184 -3.26 -2.35 -16.24
CA SER A 184 -2.86 -1.23 -15.38
C SER A 184 -1.94 -0.25 -16.14
N ILE A 185 -0.90 -0.76 -16.80
CA ILE A 185 0.01 0.07 -17.60
C ILE A 185 -0.69 0.67 -18.83
N ALA A 186 -1.59 -0.07 -19.48
CA ALA A 186 -2.33 0.43 -20.64
C ALA A 186 -3.23 1.62 -20.27
N LEU A 187 -3.97 1.53 -19.15
CA LEU A 187 -4.82 2.61 -18.67
C LEU A 187 -4.02 3.84 -18.24
N LEU A 188 -2.89 3.66 -17.56
CA LEU A 188 -2.02 4.80 -17.24
C LEU A 188 -1.48 5.49 -18.51
N ARG A 189 -1.16 4.73 -19.57
CA ARG A 189 -0.73 5.32 -20.84
C ARG A 189 -1.85 6.08 -21.56
N GLU A 190 -3.10 5.67 -21.34
CA GLU A 190 -4.28 6.30 -21.92
C GLU A 190 -4.67 7.58 -21.16
N CYS A 191 -4.70 7.51 -19.83
CA CYS A 191 -5.36 8.50 -18.99
C CYS A 191 -4.41 9.38 -18.18
N ALA A 192 -3.19 8.92 -17.87
CA ALA A 192 -2.30 9.66 -16.98
C ALA A 192 -1.55 10.77 -17.73
N ASN A 193 -1.44 11.92 -17.07
CA ASN A 193 -0.64 13.04 -17.56
C ASN A 193 0.86 12.82 -17.24
N PRO A 194 1.79 13.36 -18.05
CA PRO A 194 3.22 13.17 -17.85
C PRO A 194 3.76 13.60 -16.48
N ASP A 195 3.14 14.60 -15.86
CA ASP A 195 3.60 15.17 -14.59
C ASP A 195 3.05 14.45 -13.35
N GLN A 196 2.19 13.44 -13.52
CA GLN A 196 1.60 12.71 -12.39
C GLN A 196 2.63 11.83 -11.69
N ARG A 197 2.64 11.93 -10.35
CA ARG A 197 3.43 11.05 -9.49
C ARG A 197 2.67 9.74 -9.30
N ILE A 198 3.18 8.67 -9.92
CA ILE A 198 2.54 7.35 -9.92
C ILE A 198 3.37 6.38 -9.08
N VAL A 199 2.72 5.72 -8.14
CA VAL A 199 3.33 4.75 -7.23
C VAL A 199 2.61 3.42 -7.35
N PHE A 200 3.32 2.37 -7.75
CA PHE A 200 2.85 1.00 -7.61
C PHE A 200 3.12 0.53 -6.18
N HIS A 201 2.08 0.52 -5.36
CA HIS A 201 2.15 -0.02 -4.01
C HIS A 201 2.30 -1.55 -4.10
N CYS A 202 2.93 -2.14 -3.09
CA CYS A 202 3.21 -3.56 -2.96
C CYS A 202 3.65 -4.18 -4.30
N PHE A 203 4.63 -3.54 -4.94
CA PHE A 203 5.01 -3.85 -6.32
C PHE A 203 5.26 -5.35 -6.47
N SER A 204 4.55 -5.95 -7.44
CA SER A 204 4.53 -7.40 -7.66
C SER A 204 4.90 -7.81 -9.09
N GLY A 205 5.24 -6.83 -9.92
CA GLY A 205 5.63 -7.05 -11.31
C GLY A 205 7.04 -7.62 -11.50
N ASP A 206 7.38 -7.87 -12.75
CA ASP A 206 8.67 -8.43 -13.17
C ASP A 206 9.66 -7.34 -13.65
N ALA A 207 10.82 -7.78 -14.15
CA ALA A 207 11.85 -6.89 -14.68
C ALA A 207 11.41 -6.07 -15.90
N ALA A 208 10.49 -6.58 -16.71
CA ALA A 208 9.96 -5.85 -17.86
C ALA A 208 9.07 -4.70 -17.39
N MET A 209 8.17 -4.96 -16.42
CA MET A 209 7.36 -3.92 -15.81
C MET A 209 8.23 -2.87 -15.09
N ALA A 210 9.24 -3.30 -14.32
CA ALA A 210 10.18 -2.38 -13.68
C ALA A 210 10.92 -1.48 -14.68
N SER A 211 11.27 -2.00 -15.87
CA SER A 211 11.87 -1.18 -16.94
C SER A 211 10.90 -0.11 -17.42
N VAL A 212 9.61 -0.44 -17.58
CA VAL A 212 8.58 0.54 -17.94
C VAL A 212 8.43 1.63 -16.87
N LEU A 213 8.44 1.25 -15.59
CA LEU A 213 8.39 2.21 -14.48
C LEU A 213 9.61 3.15 -14.52
N ALA A 214 10.81 2.60 -14.72
CA ALA A 214 12.03 3.39 -14.81
C ALA A 214 12.01 4.38 -15.99
N GLU A 215 11.56 3.96 -17.17
CA GLU A 215 11.43 4.82 -18.35
C GLU A 215 10.41 5.95 -18.17
N ARG A 216 9.41 5.73 -17.32
CA ARG A 216 8.31 6.67 -17.05
C ARG A 216 8.51 7.48 -15.77
N GLU A 217 9.62 7.25 -15.05
CA GLU A 217 9.89 7.85 -13.74
C GLU A 217 8.78 7.58 -12.71
N TRP A 218 8.17 6.39 -12.81
CA TRP A 218 7.17 5.90 -11.86
C TRP A 218 7.83 5.11 -10.74
N TYR A 219 7.22 5.16 -9.55
CA TYR A 219 7.77 4.59 -8.34
C TYR A 219 7.24 3.18 -8.10
N ALA A 220 8.09 2.33 -7.53
CA ALA A 220 7.69 1.02 -7.01
C ALA A 220 7.95 0.97 -5.50
N SER A 221 6.93 0.64 -4.73
CA SER A 221 7.04 0.47 -3.29
C SER A 221 7.15 -1.01 -2.92
N PHE A 222 8.14 -1.34 -2.09
CA PHE A 222 8.44 -2.72 -1.74
C PHE A 222 8.07 -3.04 -0.30
N ALA A 223 7.16 -4.00 -0.14
CA ALA A 223 6.77 -4.57 1.15
C ALA A 223 7.66 -5.76 1.55
N GLY A 224 7.33 -6.40 2.67
CA GLY A 224 8.05 -7.58 3.17
C GLY A 224 8.28 -8.74 2.19
N PRO A 225 7.47 -8.98 1.13
CA PRO A 225 7.72 -10.06 0.17
C PRO A 225 9.05 -9.97 -0.59
N ILE A 226 9.69 -8.80 -0.67
CA ILE A 226 11.04 -8.67 -1.26
C ILE A 226 12.06 -9.59 -0.56
N SER A 227 11.86 -9.82 0.74
CA SER A 227 12.72 -10.69 1.57
C SER A 227 12.48 -12.19 1.35
N TYR A 228 11.40 -12.60 0.67
CA TYR A 228 11.04 -14.01 0.56
C TYR A 228 11.92 -14.75 -0.46
N PRO A 229 12.59 -15.88 -0.11
CA PRO A 229 13.49 -16.58 -1.03
C PRO A 229 12.85 -16.97 -2.37
N ALA A 230 11.54 -17.26 -2.37
CA ALA A 230 10.78 -17.62 -3.57
C ALA A 230 10.65 -16.45 -4.57
N ASN A 231 10.66 -15.21 -4.11
CA ASN A 231 10.35 -14.02 -4.92
C ASN A 231 11.60 -13.52 -5.66
N LYS A 232 12.19 -14.38 -6.49
CA LYS A 232 13.40 -14.05 -7.27
C LYS A 232 13.11 -12.99 -8.33
N ASP A 233 12.00 -13.11 -9.03
CA ASP A 233 11.63 -12.20 -10.11
C ASP A 233 11.39 -10.78 -9.59
N LEU A 234 10.76 -10.66 -8.41
CA LEU A 234 10.61 -9.38 -7.70
C LEU A 234 11.96 -8.72 -7.38
N ARG A 235 12.97 -9.50 -6.98
CA ARG A 235 14.34 -8.98 -6.75
C ARG A 235 15.07 -8.63 -8.05
N GLN A 236 14.78 -9.33 -9.14
CA GLN A 236 15.30 -8.96 -10.47
C GLN A 236 14.69 -7.64 -10.91
N ALA A 237 13.38 -7.45 -10.71
CA ALA A 237 12.69 -6.19 -10.96
C ALA A 237 13.24 -5.04 -10.11
N PHE A 238 13.45 -5.28 -8.81
CA PHE A 238 14.12 -4.32 -7.92
C PHE A 238 15.49 -3.88 -8.45
N ALA A 239 16.30 -4.81 -8.97
CA ALA A 239 17.64 -4.50 -9.49
C ALA A 239 17.64 -3.68 -10.79
N VAL A 240 16.51 -3.64 -11.51
CA VAL A 240 16.33 -2.83 -12.72
C VAL A 240 16.00 -1.37 -12.36
N LEU A 241 15.31 -1.15 -11.24
CA LEU A 241 14.88 0.18 -10.85
C LEU A 241 16.05 1.06 -10.38
N PRO A 242 16.12 2.32 -10.85
CA PRO A 242 16.96 3.32 -10.22
C PRO A 242 16.60 3.48 -8.73
N PRO A 243 17.57 3.57 -7.81
CA PRO A 243 17.29 3.70 -6.37
C PRO A 243 16.36 4.86 -6.01
N GLU A 244 16.34 5.93 -6.81
CA GLU A 244 15.51 7.11 -6.64
C GLU A 244 14.00 6.90 -6.93
N LEU A 245 13.63 5.77 -7.52
CA LEU A 245 12.24 5.37 -7.82
C LEU A 245 11.72 4.26 -6.88
N VAL A 246 12.52 3.88 -5.88
CA VAL A 246 12.18 2.82 -4.92
C VAL A 246 11.63 3.43 -3.65
N LEU A 247 10.46 2.95 -3.22
CA LEU A 247 9.87 3.24 -1.91
C LEU A 247 9.82 1.96 -1.06
N VAL A 248 9.52 2.12 0.23
CA VAL A 248 9.38 1.01 1.18
C VAL A 248 8.07 1.14 1.95
N GLU A 249 7.44 0.01 2.23
CA GLU A 249 6.19 -0.04 2.98
C GLU A 249 6.06 -1.34 3.78
N THR A 250 5.01 -1.41 4.60
CA THR A 250 4.63 -2.65 5.27
C THR A 250 3.49 -3.39 4.62
N ASP A 251 2.50 -2.68 4.10
CA ASP A 251 1.17 -3.24 3.81
C ASP A 251 0.57 -3.94 5.05
N ALA A 252 0.89 -3.42 6.26
CA ALA A 252 0.40 -4.01 7.49
C ALA A 252 -1.13 -3.93 7.55
N PRO A 253 -1.83 -4.94 8.11
CA PRO A 253 -1.32 -6.05 8.92
C PRO A 253 -0.82 -7.27 8.12
N TYR A 254 -0.70 -7.16 6.80
CA TYR A 254 -0.32 -8.25 5.90
C TYR A 254 1.20 -8.29 5.65
N LEU A 255 1.64 -9.32 4.92
CA LEU A 255 2.96 -9.36 4.25
C LEU A 255 4.22 -9.18 5.11
N THR A 256 4.20 -9.64 6.37
CA THR A 256 5.33 -9.56 7.32
C THR A 256 6.66 -10.10 6.74
N PRO A 257 7.75 -9.30 6.73
CA PRO A 257 9.04 -9.71 6.19
C PRO A 257 9.67 -10.89 6.94
N LEU A 258 10.67 -11.54 6.34
CA LEU A 258 11.55 -12.44 7.09
C LEU A 258 12.28 -11.68 8.22
N PRO A 259 12.52 -12.32 9.38
CA PRO A 259 12.26 -13.74 9.71
C PRO A 259 10.83 -14.03 10.20
N TRP A 260 9.94 -13.02 10.25
CA TRP A 260 8.63 -13.08 10.89
C TRP A 260 7.48 -13.51 9.99
N ARG A 261 7.78 -13.99 8.76
CA ARG A 261 6.76 -14.41 7.78
C ARG A 261 5.67 -15.29 8.40
N GLY A 262 4.43 -14.83 8.28
CA GLY A 262 3.24 -15.51 8.80
C GLY A 262 2.79 -15.07 10.19
N CYS A 263 3.56 -14.21 10.88
CA CYS A 263 3.12 -13.43 12.04
C CYS A 263 2.34 -12.18 11.57
N PRO A 264 1.62 -11.47 12.45
CA PRO A 264 1.06 -10.15 12.13
C PRO A 264 2.15 -9.13 11.76
N ASN A 265 1.77 -8.14 10.95
CA ASN A 265 2.64 -7.02 10.58
C ASN A 265 2.19 -5.71 11.24
N ALA A 266 3.11 -4.75 11.34
CA ALA A 266 2.90 -3.37 11.76
C ALA A 266 4.09 -2.52 11.29
N SER A 267 3.95 -1.20 11.22
CA SER A 267 4.97 -0.29 10.66
C SER A 267 6.36 -0.45 11.27
N TYR A 268 6.49 -0.81 12.56
CA TYR A 268 7.79 -1.04 13.20
C TYR A 268 8.57 -2.25 12.64
N VAL A 269 7.87 -3.20 12.02
CA VAL A 269 8.48 -4.41 11.46
C VAL A 269 9.19 -4.11 10.13
N MET A 270 8.87 -2.96 9.49
CA MET A 270 9.50 -2.49 8.26
C MET A 270 11.01 -2.34 8.35
N ALA A 271 11.57 -2.18 9.56
CA ALA A 271 13.02 -2.12 9.77
C ALA A 271 13.75 -3.34 9.17
N HIS A 272 13.10 -4.51 9.13
CA HIS A 272 13.64 -5.69 8.43
C HIS A 272 13.66 -5.52 6.91
N THR A 273 12.60 -4.96 6.32
CA THR A 273 12.52 -4.68 4.88
C THR A 273 13.57 -3.64 4.47
N VAL A 274 13.74 -2.56 5.25
CA VAL A 274 14.74 -1.51 5.00
C VAL A 274 16.16 -2.07 5.01
N ARG A 275 16.51 -2.88 6.01
CA ARG A 275 17.81 -3.55 6.09
C ARG A 275 18.06 -4.47 4.89
N PHE A 276 17.03 -5.24 4.51
CA PHE A 276 17.12 -6.11 3.34
C PHE A 276 17.34 -5.31 2.04
N ILE A 277 16.67 -4.17 1.88
CA ILE A 277 16.87 -3.25 0.75
C ILE A 277 18.31 -2.69 0.76
N ALA A 278 18.83 -2.29 1.93
CA ALA A 278 20.22 -1.81 2.05
C ALA A 278 21.24 -2.87 1.61
N ASP A 279 21.03 -4.13 2.02
CA ASP A 279 21.86 -5.26 1.60
C ASP A 279 21.79 -5.51 0.08
N LEU A 280 20.60 -5.42 -0.52
CA LEU A 280 20.43 -5.56 -1.97
C LEU A 280 21.15 -4.46 -2.75
N TRP A 281 21.13 -3.22 -2.26
CA TRP A 281 21.85 -2.11 -2.85
C TRP A 281 23.36 -2.13 -2.58
N GLY A 282 23.82 -2.92 -1.60
CA GLY A 282 25.23 -2.94 -1.19
C GLY A 282 25.69 -1.62 -0.55
N VAL A 283 24.79 -0.94 0.16
CA VAL A 283 25.06 0.35 0.83
C VAL A 283 24.86 0.25 2.34
N SER A 284 25.29 1.28 3.10
CA SER A 284 25.00 1.35 4.52
C SER A 284 23.51 1.53 4.79
N GLU A 285 23.04 1.05 5.96
CA GLU A 285 21.66 1.25 6.42
C GLU A 285 21.28 2.74 6.44
N GLU A 286 22.17 3.61 6.91
CA GLU A 286 21.95 5.06 6.92
C GLU A 286 21.69 5.61 5.53
N ARG A 287 22.50 5.21 4.52
CA ARG A 287 22.34 5.67 3.15
C ARG A 287 21.03 5.17 2.53
N ALA A 288 20.65 3.92 2.80
CA ALA A 288 19.37 3.38 2.35
C ALA A 288 18.19 4.14 2.99
N CYS A 289 18.23 4.41 4.30
CA CYS A 289 17.19 5.16 4.98
C CYS A 289 17.03 6.58 4.41
N VAL A 290 18.15 7.29 4.18
CA VAL A 290 18.13 8.63 3.57
C VAL A 290 17.52 8.59 2.17
N GLN A 291 17.97 7.67 1.30
CA GLN A 291 17.44 7.53 -0.05
C GLN A 291 15.94 7.25 -0.06
N LEU A 292 15.48 6.27 0.74
CA LEU A 292 14.07 5.90 0.82
C LEU A 292 13.21 7.05 1.34
N ARG A 293 13.68 7.77 2.37
CA ARG A 293 12.98 8.94 2.90
C ARG A 293 12.87 10.05 1.85
N GLU A 294 13.96 10.39 1.17
CA GLU A 294 13.99 11.43 0.13
C GLU A 294 13.06 11.09 -1.04
N ASN A 295 12.99 9.82 -1.42
CA ASN A 295 12.06 9.37 -2.46
C ASN A 295 10.61 9.55 -2.04
N THR A 296 10.25 9.13 -0.83
CA THR A 296 8.89 9.33 -0.30
C THR A 296 8.55 10.82 -0.21
N GLU A 297 9.46 11.65 0.28
CA GLU A 297 9.25 13.11 0.34
C GLU A 297 9.15 13.77 -1.03
N ARG A 298 9.83 13.24 -2.07
CA ARG A 298 9.67 13.71 -3.45
C ARG A 298 8.27 13.42 -4.00
N VAL A 299 7.66 12.31 -3.56
CA VAL A 299 6.31 11.92 -4.00
C VAL A 299 5.24 12.71 -3.26
N TYR A 300 5.26 12.72 -1.93
CA TYR A 300 4.15 13.21 -1.10
C TYR A 300 4.43 14.55 -0.40
N GLY A 301 5.62 15.12 -0.59
CA GLY A 301 6.07 16.29 0.13
C GLY A 301 6.50 15.99 1.57
N SER A 302 6.82 17.06 2.30
CA SER A 302 7.17 17.01 3.72
C SER A 302 6.00 17.48 4.57
N TRP A 303 5.70 16.74 5.61
CA TRP A 303 4.61 16.97 6.54
C TRP A 303 4.91 16.39 7.92
#